data_AF-W0N3E4-F1
#
_entry.id   AF-W0N3E4-F1
#
_cell.length_a   1.000
_cell.length_b   1.000
_cell.length_c   1.000
_cell.angle_alpha   90.00
_cell.angle_beta   90.00
_cell.angle_gamma   90.00
#
_symmetry.space_group_name_H-M   'P 1'
#
loop_
_entity.id
_entity.type
_entity.pdbx_description
1 polymer ?
#
loop_
_entity_poly.entity_id
_entity_poly.type
_entity_poly.pdbx_seq_one_letter_code
_entity_poly.pdbx_strand_id
1 'polypeptide(L)'
;MSQQALIVDVAAKVLADNMDWLMCATALDAYPVGEAAHRCNRAYAAVCLPRLLLRLGDVLAQINQALQQLAAYTQRFMQGGSRPRAQHRIKPHARYASKG
;
A
#
# COMPACT_ATOMS: atom_id res chain seq x y z
N MET A 1 9.51 18.67 19.79
CA MET A 1 8.55 18.47 18.69
C MET A 1 7.54 19.61 18.74
N SER A 2 7.44 20.45 17.71
CA SER A 2 6.48 21.57 17.68
C SER A 2 5.10 21.09 17.21
N GLN A 3 4.03 21.80 17.57
CA GLN A 3 2.67 21.50 17.10
C GLN A 3 2.58 21.50 15.57
N GLN A 4 3.34 22.38 14.92
CA GLN A 4 3.43 22.46 13.46
C GLN A 4 4.02 21.19 12.84
N ALA A 5 5.07 20.61 13.44
CA ALA A 5 5.68 19.37 12.93
C ALA A 5 4.69 18.21 12.98
N LEU A 6 3.92 18.09 14.07
CA LEU A 6 2.89 17.07 14.21
C LEU A 6 1.79 17.20 13.14
N ILE A 7 1.34 18.42 12.86
CA ILE A 7 0.33 18.68 11.82
C ILE A 7 0.85 18.26 10.45
N VAL A 8 2.11 18.59 10.13
CA VAL A 8 2.74 18.22 8.85
C VAL A 8 2.87 16.70 8.72
N ASP A 9 3.30 16.01 9.78
CA ASP A 9 3.46 14.56 9.76
C ASP A 9 2.11 13.83 9.56
N VAL A 10 1.06 14.28 10.24
CA VAL A 10 -0.29 13.71 10.09
C VAL A 10 -0.82 13.97 8.68
N ALA A 11 -0.70 15.19 8.17
CA ALA A 11 -1.16 15.55 6.84
C ALA A 11 -0.44 14.76 5.75
N ALA A 12 0.89 14.61 5.87
CA ALA A 12 1.69 13.82 4.95
C ALA A 12 1.26 12.34 4.96
N LYS A 13 0.98 11.78 6.14
CA LYS A 13 0.50 10.40 6.25
C LYS A 13 -0.85 10.19 5.60
N VAL A 14 -1.81 11.07 5.86
CA VAL A 14 -3.15 11.03 5.23
C VAL A 14 -3.05 11.15 3.71
N LEU A 15 -2.20 12.06 3.22
CA LEU A 15 -1.98 12.24 1.78
C LEU A 15 -1.42 10.98 1.14
N ALA A 16 -0.39 10.38 1.73
CA ALA A 16 0.22 9.15 1.23
C ALA A 16 -0.79 8.00 1.17
N ASP A 17 -1.57 7.79 2.24
CA ASP A 17 -2.58 6.72 2.28
C ASP A 17 -3.69 6.92 1.24
N ASN A 18 -4.10 8.17 1.01
CA ASN A 18 -5.09 8.52 -0.02
C ASN A 18 -4.54 8.29 -1.43
N MET A 19 -3.29 8.67 -1.68
CA MET A 19 -2.65 8.44 -2.98
C MET A 19 -2.48 6.94 -3.26
N ASP A 20 -2.07 6.15 -2.26
CA ASP A 20 -1.97 4.70 -2.40
C ASP A 20 -3.31 4.06 -2.74
N TRP A 21 -4.39 4.52 -2.09
CA TRP A 21 -5.74 4.05 -2.38
C TRP A 21 -6.16 4.42 -3.81
N LEU A 22 -5.94 5.66 -4.21
CA LEU A 22 -6.29 6.15 -5.55
C LEU A 22 -5.54 5.38 -6.64
N MET A 23 -4.22 5.19 -6.51
CA MET A 23 -3.41 4.43 -7.47
C MET A 23 -3.86 2.98 -7.59
N CYS A 24 -4.23 2.36 -6.48
CA CYS A 24 -4.74 0.99 -6.48
C CYS A 24 -6.11 0.89 -7.17
N ALA A 25 -7.01 1.85 -6.92
CA ALA A 25 -8.31 1.89 -7.58
C ALA A 25 -8.17 2.11 -9.08
N THR A 26 -7.37 3.09 -9.50
CA THR A 26 -7.13 3.39 -10.92
C THR A 26 -6.40 2.26 -11.64
N ALA A 27 -5.49 1.53 -10.97
CA ALA A 27 -4.85 0.37 -11.56
C ALA A 27 -5.84 -0.77 -11.85
N LEU A 28 -6.79 -1.03 -10.94
CA LEU A 28 -7.82 -2.06 -11.15
C LEU A 28 -8.83 -1.65 -12.23
N ASP A 29 -9.18 -0.37 -12.30
CA ASP A 29 -10.07 0.15 -13.35
C ASP A 29 -9.41 0.09 -14.73
N ALA A 30 -8.13 0.45 -14.84
CA ALA A 30 -7.39 0.46 -16.09
C ALA A 30 -6.99 -0.96 -16.58
N TYR A 31 -6.76 -1.87 -15.63
CA TYR A 31 -6.31 -3.24 -15.89
C TYR A 31 -7.20 -4.23 -15.13
N PRO A 32 -8.41 -4.50 -15.63
CA PRO A 32 -9.37 -5.35 -14.93
C PRO A 32 -8.82 -6.78 -14.80
N VAL A 33 -8.73 -7.25 -13.56
CA VAL A 33 -8.38 -8.63 -13.25
C VAL A 33 -9.63 -9.48 -13.45
N GLY A 34 -9.56 -10.50 -14.31
CA GLY A 34 -10.72 -11.31 -14.70
C GLY A 34 -11.43 -12.07 -13.57
N GLU A 35 -10.85 -12.09 -12.36
CA GLU A 35 -11.45 -12.67 -11.16
C GLU A 35 -11.87 -11.56 -10.19
N ALA A 36 -13.16 -11.48 -9.85
CA ALA A 36 -13.75 -10.46 -8.96
C ALA A 36 -13.20 -10.45 -7.51
N ALA A 37 -12.35 -11.41 -7.15
CA ALA A 37 -11.81 -11.59 -5.80
C ALA A 37 -10.35 -11.15 -5.66
N HIS A 38 -9.83 -10.24 -6.51
CA HIS A 38 -8.47 -9.70 -6.36
C HIS A 38 -8.47 -8.24 -5.96
N ARG A 39 -7.47 -7.86 -5.16
CA ARG A 39 -7.18 -6.47 -4.80
C ARG A 39 -5.72 -6.16 -5.11
N CYS A 40 -5.41 -4.93 -5.49
CA CYS A 40 -4.02 -4.49 -5.57
C CYS A 40 -3.31 -4.67 -4.22
N ASN A 41 -2.04 -5.08 -4.27
CA ASN A 41 -1.19 -5.11 -3.10
C ASN A 41 -0.70 -3.70 -2.77
N ARG A 42 -1.34 -3.06 -1.78
CA ARG A 42 -1.03 -1.68 -1.36
C ARG A 42 0.43 -1.45 -0.94
N ALA A 43 1.14 -2.50 -0.51
CA ALA A 43 2.57 -2.37 -0.18
C ALA A 43 3.41 -1.95 -1.40
N TYR A 44 2.98 -2.29 -2.61
CA TYR A 44 3.65 -1.88 -3.84
C TYR A 44 3.33 -0.43 -4.21
N ALA A 45 2.14 0.08 -3.87
CA ALA A 45 1.76 1.47 -4.14
C ALA A 45 2.67 2.45 -3.38
N ALA A 46 2.94 2.14 -2.11
CA ALA A 46 3.83 2.92 -1.26
C ALA A 46 5.27 3.03 -1.80
N VAL A 47 5.73 2.09 -2.62
CA VAL A 47 7.06 2.11 -3.25
C VAL A 47 7.08 2.93 -4.55
N CYS A 48 5.94 3.03 -5.23
CA CYS A 48 5.81 3.77 -6.50
C CYS A 48 5.74 5.29 -6.27
N LEU A 49 5.06 5.74 -5.22
CA LEU A 49 4.77 7.15 -4.98
C LEU A 49 6.02 8.05 -4.84
N PRO A 50 7.05 7.68 -4.04
CA PRO A 50 8.24 8.52 -3.90
C PRO A 50 9.03 8.63 -5.21
N ARG A 51 9.01 7.58 -6.04
CA ARG A 51 9.69 7.58 -7.35
C ARG A 51 9.04 8.54 -8.34
N LEU A 52 7.71 8.67 -8.28
CA LEU A 52 6.95 9.64 -9.07
C LEU A 52 7.23 11.08 -8.64
N LEU A 53 7.27 11.33 -7.32
CA LEU A 53 7.49 12.68 -6.77
C LEU A 53 8.93 13.19 -6.96
N LEU A 54 9.92 12.29 -7.00
CA LEU A 54 11.33 12.65 -7.13
C LEU A 54 11.80 12.85 -8.58
N ARG A 55 10.95 12.66 -9.58
CA ARG A 55 11.35 12.72 -10.99
C ARG A 55 10.68 13.88 -11.74
N LEU A 56 11.49 14.88 -12.08
CA LEU A 56 11.17 15.90 -13.09
C LEU A 56 11.31 15.25 -14.47
N GLY A 57 10.20 14.90 -15.13
CA GLY A 57 10.21 14.21 -16.43
C GLY A 57 8.80 13.83 -16.89
N ASP A 58 8.67 12.83 -17.76
CA ASP A 58 7.38 12.31 -18.22
C ASP A 58 6.65 11.57 -17.08
N VAL A 59 5.97 12.35 -16.25
CA VAL A 59 5.19 11.88 -15.10
C VAL A 59 4.06 10.95 -15.56
N LEU A 60 3.47 11.18 -16.73
CA LEU A 60 2.34 10.38 -17.22
C LEU A 60 2.78 8.97 -17.60
N ALA A 61 3.89 8.82 -18.33
CA ALA A 61 4.44 7.50 -18.65
C ALA A 61 4.78 6.70 -17.37
N GLN A 62 5.31 7.37 -16.35
CA GLN A 62 5.67 6.72 -15.09
C GLN A 62 4.44 6.35 -14.26
N ILE A 63 3.40 7.20 -14.24
CA ILE A 63 2.11 6.85 -13.63
C ILE A 63 1.58 5.58 -14.31
N ASN A 64 1.54 5.54 -15.65
CA ASN A 64 1.07 4.36 -16.38
C ASN A 64 1.89 3.11 -16.05
N GLN A 65 3.22 3.22 -15.97
CA GLN A 65 4.09 2.10 -15.58
C GLN A 65 3.81 1.64 -14.14
N ALA A 66 3.59 2.58 -13.21
CA ALA A 66 3.24 2.26 -11.83
C ALA A 66 1.88 1.56 -11.75
N LEU A 67 0.87 2.02 -12.51
CA LEU A 67 -0.45 1.37 -12.57
C LEU A 67 -0.34 -0.06 -13.11
N GLN A 68 0.45 -0.27 -14.17
CA GLN A 68 0.71 -1.62 -14.70
C GLN A 68 1.35 -2.53 -13.65
N GLN A 69 2.35 -2.04 -12.92
CA GLN A 69 2.99 -2.81 -11.84
C GLN A 69 1.98 -3.14 -10.73
N LEU A 70 1.14 -2.20 -10.34
CA LEU A 70 0.12 -2.42 -9.31
C LEU A 70 -0.95 -3.44 -9.73
N ALA A 71 -1.33 -3.44 -11.00
CA ALA A 71 -2.25 -4.43 -11.56
C ALA A 71 -1.61 -5.83 -11.66
N ALA A 72 -0.32 -5.90 -11.98
CA ALA A 72 0.43 -7.15 -12.01
C ALA A 72 0.60 -7.78 -10.62
N TYR A 73 0.77 -6.94 -9.59
CA TYR A 73 0.89 -7.37 -8.20
C TYR A 73 -0.44 -7.27 -7.45
N THR A 74 -1.38 -8.13 -7.83
CA THR A 74 -2.65 -8.30 -7.12
C THR A 74 -2.60 -9.49 -6.17
N GLN A 75 -3.41 -9.43 -5.12
CA GLN A 75 -3.56 -10.49 -4.13
C GLN A 75 -5.01 -10.94 -4.08
N ARG A 76 -5.21 -12.25 -3.90
CA ARG A 76 -6.53 -12.80 -3.62
C ARG A 76 -7.07 -12.20 -2.34
N PHE A 77 -8.24 -11.60 -2.44
CA PHE A 77 -8.99 -11.04 -1.35
C PHE A 77 -10.26 -11.87 -1.12
N MET A 78 -10.31 -12.55 0.03
CA MET A 78 -11.54 -13.18 0.51
C MET A 78 -12.23 -12.23 1.49
N GLN A 79 -13.42 -11.75 1.13
CA GLN A 79 -14.25 -10.97 2.03
C GLN A 79 -14.59 -11.83 3.26
N GLY A 80 -14.36 -11.31 4.46
CA GLY A 80 -14.54 -12.07 5.71
C GLY A 80 -13.38 -13.01 6.07
N GLY A 81 -12.34 -13.10 5.24
CA GLY A 81 -11.11 -13.84 5.53
C GLY A 81 -10.22 -13.14 6.55
N SER A 82 -10.73 -12.93 7.77
CA SER A 82 -9.88 -12.52 8.89
C SER A 82 -9.21 -13.77 9.46
N ARG A 83 -7.88 -13.76 9.57
CA ARG A 83 -7.17 -14.65 10.49
C ARG A 83 -6.93 -13.87 11.77
N PRO A 84 -7.90 -13.79 12.70
CA PRO A 84 -7.70 -13.09 13.94
C PRO A 84 -6.48 -13.67 14.65
N ARG A 85 -5.70 -12.82 15.31
CA ARG A 85 -4.65 -13.31 16.21
C ARG A 85 -5.32 -14.24 17.21
N ALA A 86 -4.83 -15.47 17.34
CA ALA A 86 -5.36 -16.42 18.32
C ALA A 86 -5.42 -15.74 19.69
N GLN A 87 -6.55 -15.86 20.39
CA GLN A 87 -6.87 -15.07 21.59
C GLN A 87 -5.78 -15.17 22.69
N HIS A 88 -5.06 -16.28 22.75
CA HIS A 88 -3.99 -16.52 23.74
C HIS A 88 -2.57 -16.44 23.17
N ARG A 89 -2.39 -15.95 21.93
CA ARG A 89 -1.05 -15.79 21.36
C ARG A 89 -0.44 -14.48 21.84
N ILE A 90 0.17 -14.53 23.01
CA ILE A 90 1.08 -13.48 23.50
C ILE A 90 2.19 -13.32 22.45
N LYS A 91 2.42 -12.08 21.99
CA LYS A 91 3.58 -11.82 21.13
C LYS A 91 4.83 -12.25 21.91
N PRO A 92 5.74 -13.07 21.33
CA PRO A 92 6.98 -13.38 22.02
C PRO A 92 7.66 -12.05 22.37
N HIS A 93 8.08 -11.92 23.63
CA HIS A 93 8.87 -10.76 24.05
C HIS A 93 10.12 -10.69 23.15
N ALA A 94 10.57 -9.49 22.78
CA ALA A 94 11.57 -9.29 21.72
C ALA A 94 12.84 -10.17 21.90
N ARG A 95 13.25 -10.43 23.15
CA ARG A 95 14.36 -11.34 23.51
C ARG A 95 14.17 -12.80 23.07
N TYR A 96 12.95 -13.24 22.78
CA TYR A 96 12.60 -14.61 22.37
C TYR A 96 12.14 -14.70 20.91
N ALA A 97 12.19 -13.60 20.14
CA ALA A 97 11.69 -13.58 18.77
C ALA A 97 12.61 -14.27 17.74
N SER A 98 13.89 -14.47 18.08
CA SER A 98 14.93 -14.93 17.14
C SER A 98 15.71 -16.17 17.61
N LYS A 99 15.17 -16.94 18.56
CA LYS A 99 15.67 -18.30 18.86
C LYS A 99 14.70 -19.32 18.28
N GLY A 100 14.95 -19.67 17.02
CA GLY A 100 14.29 -20.70 16.25
C GLY A 100 15.09 -20.95 14.99
#